data_AF-A0A9E8N2Y1-F1
#
_entry.id   AF-A0A9E8N2Y1-F1
#
_cell.length_a   1.000
_cell.length_b   1.000
_cell.length_c   1.000
_cell.angle_alpha   90.00
_cell.angle_beta   90.00
_cell.angle_gamma   90.00
#
_symmetry.space_group_name_H-M   'P 1'
#
loop_
_entity.id
_entity.type
_entity.pdbx_description
1 polymer ?
#
loop_
_entity_poly.entity_id
_entity_poly.type
_entity_poly.pdbx_seq_one_letter_code
_entity_poly.pdbx_strand_id
1 'polypeptide(L)'
;MPEDAISRFLNNITLPQLANLKSYWKVFMAALLHRSYDLKKITTRQYQYLWMQMGKAGYRTKEPPEFDIPKEIPSLLKDLIETYRQKYV
;
A
#
# COMPACT_ATOMS: atom_id res chain seq x y z
N MET A 1 -3.43 -6.11 4.39
CA MET A 1 -2.16 -5.95 5.13
C MET A 1 -2.39 -6.24 6.62
N PRO A 2 -1.47 -6.93 7.30
CA PRO A 2 -1.57 -7.25 8.73
C PRO A 2 -1.54 -6.00 9.61
N GLU A 3 -2.27 -6.02 10.73
CA GLU A 3 -2.33 -4.91 11.69
C GLU A 3 -0.97 -4.63 12.33
N ASP A 4 -0.35 -5.65 12.93
CA ASP A 4 0.87 -5.51 13.73
C ASP A 4 2.02 -4.90 12.92
N ALA A 5 2.08 -5.24 11.63
CA ALA A 5 3.11 -4.78 10.73
C ALA A 5 2.89 -3.31 10.28
N ILE A 6 1.64 -2.88 10.05
CA ILE A 6 1.40 -1.52 9.53
C ILE A 6 1.09 -0.47 10.60
N SER A 7 0.54 -0.87 11.75
CA SER A 7 -0.04 0.01 12.77
C SER A 7 0.87 1.17 13.18
N ARG A 8 2.19 0.93 13.25
CA ARG A 8 3.20 1.93 13.62
C ARG A 8 3.39 3.04 12.57
N PHE A 9 3.15 2.73 11.30
CA PHE A 9 3.34 3.66 10.18
C PHE A 9 2.11 4.52 9.89
N LEU A 10 0.97 4.26 10.53
CA LEU A 10 -0.28 4.96 10.28
C LEU A 10 -0.55 6.12 11.26
N ASN A 11 0.33 6.34 12.24
CA ASN A 11 0.19 7.46 13.17
C ASN A 11 0.47 8.78 12.45
N ASN A 12 -0.40 9.77 12.63
CA ASN A 12 -0.28 11.11 12.05
C ASN A 12 -0.08 11.10 10.51
N ILE A 13 -0.77 10.18 9.83
CA ILE A 13 -0.51 9.94 8.42
C ILE A 13 -0.91 11.14 7.53
N THR A 14 -0.06 11.42 6.54
CA THR A 14 -0.21 12.49 5.54
C THR A 14 -0.35 11.91 4.14
N LEU A 15 -0.79 12.73 3.18
CA LEU A 15 -0.96 12.30 1.80
C LEU A 15 0.34 11.74 1.17
N PRO A 16 1.52 12.36 1.33
CA PRO A 16 2.78 11.79 0.84
C PRO A 16 3.18 10.49 1.53
N GLN A 17 2.88 10.33 2.83
CA GLN A 17 3.15 9.08 3.54
C GLN A 17 2.28 7.92 3.02
N LEU A 18 1.03 8.19 2.65
CA LEU A 18 0.18 7.20 1.98
C LEU A 18 0.78 6.76 0.64
N ALA A 19 1.33 7.70 -0.14
CA ALA A 19 1.98 7.39 -1.42
C ALA A 19 3.24 6.52 -1.23
N ASN A 20 4.08 6.84 -0.24
CA ASN A 20 5.25 6.03 0.08
C ASN A 20 4.90 4.63 0.58
N LEU A 21 3.89 4.49 1.44
CA LEU A 21 3.47 3.20 1.97
C LEU A 21 2.86 2.30 0.91
N LYS A 22 2.26 2.87 -0.15
CA LYS A 22 1.74 2.09 -1.27
C LYS A 22 2.84 1.24 -1.92
N SER A 23 4.05 1.76 -2.11
CA SER A 23 5.14 1.00 -2.75
C SER A 23 5.50 -0.28 -2.00
N TYR A 24 5.48 -0.23 -0.66
CA TYR A 24 5.76 -1.40 0.17
C TYR A 24 4.57 -2.36 0.22
N TRP A 25 3.37 -1.84 0.45
CA TRP A 25 2.17 -2.65 0.66
C TRP A 25 1.48 -3.09 -0.63
N LYS A 26 1.85 -2.51 -1.77
CA LYS A 26 1.31 -2.77 -3.12
C LYS A 26 -0.21 -2.67 -3.18
N VAL A 27 -0.76 -1.66 -2.50
CA VAL A 27 -2.20 -1.35 -2.46
C VAL A 27 -2.44 0.12 -2.79
N PHE A 28 -3.69 0.48 -3.07
CA PHE A 28 -4.10 1.87 -3.28
C PHE A 28 -3.91 2.72 -2.00
N MET A 29 -3.56 4.00 -2.17
CA MET A 29 -3.52 5.03 -1.11
C MET A 29 -4.85 5.11 -0.36
N ALA A 30 -5.97 4.96 -1.07
CA ALA A 30 -7.31 4.91 -0.46
C ALA A 30 -7.47 3.73 0.52
N ALA A 31 -6.90 2.56 0.20
CA ALA A 31 -6.95 1.40 1.09
C ALA A 31 -6.13 1.64 2.38
N LEU A 32 -4.98 2.30 2.26
CA LEU A 32 -4.15 2.71 3.40
C LEU A 32 -4.86 3.74 4.29
N LEU A 33 -5.55 4.71 3.66
CA LEU A 33 -6.35 5.72 4.37
C LEU A 33 -7.57 5.10 5.08
N HIS A 34 -8.23 4.13 4.44
CA HIS A 34 -9.31 3.38 5.10
C HIS A 34 -8.78 2.60 6.31
N ARG A 35 -7.66 1.89 6.17
CA ARG A 35 -7.11 1.14 7.29
C ARG A 35 -6.68 2.04 8.45
N SER A 36 -6.08 3.21 8.18
CA SER A 36 -5.68 4.11 9.26
C SER A 36 -6.90 4.60 10.07
N TYR A 37 -8.06 4.76 9.41
CA TYR A 37 -9.32 5.05 10.07
C TYR A 37 -9.86 3.85 10.86
N ASP A 38 -9.89 2.65 10.27
CA ASP A 38 -10.38 1.43 10.94
C ASP A 38 -9.60 1.11 12.22
N LEU A 39 -8.27 1.33 12.18
CA LEU A 39 -7.37 1.13 13.32
C LEU A 39 -7.35 2.32 14.29
N LYS A 40 -8.25 3.30 14.12
CA LYS A 40 -8.38 4.51 14.95
C LYS A 40 -7.05 5.29 15.10
N LYS A 41 -6.20 5.25 14.06
CA LYS A 41 -4.91 5.96 14.02
C LYS A 41 -5.05 7.42 13.61
N ILE A 42 -6.19 7.74 12.98
CA ILE A 42 -6.58 9.09 12.63
C ILE A 42 -8.01 9.35 13.09
N THR A 43 -8.32 10.62 13.32
CA THR A 43 -9.67 11.10 13.63
C THR A 43 -10.54 11.13 12.38
N THR A 44 -11.86 11.13 12.55
CA THR A 44 -12.82 11.31 11.45
C THR A 44 -12.56 12.60 10.67
N ARG A 45 -12.16 13.68 11.35
CA ARG A 45 -11.81 14.95 10.71
C ARG A 45 -10.58 14.82 9.81
N GLN A 46 -9.52 14.17 10.28
CA GLN A 46 -8.32 13.91 9.47
C GLN A 46 -8.64 13.02 8.27
N TYR A 47 -9.45 11.98 8.47
CA TYR A 47 -9.90 11.09 7.41
C TYR A 47 -10.64 11.84 6.29
N GLN A 48 -11.64 12.65 6.65
CA GLN A 48 -12.37 13.50 5.71
C GLN A 48 -11.45 14.51 5.00
N TYR A 49 -10.54 15.14 5.74
CA TYR A 49 -9.58 16.09 5.20
C TYR A 49 -8.66 15.43 4.16
N LEU A 50 -8.10 14.26 4.46
CA LEU A 50 -7.22 13.52 3.53
C LEU A 50 -7.99 13.06 2.28
N TRP A 51 -9.25 12.65 2.42
CA TRP A 51 -10.11 12.35 1.28
C TRP A 51 -10.37 13.56 0.37
N MET A 52 -10.58 14.73 0.96
CA MET A 52 -10.71 15.98 0.20
C MET A 52 -9.40 16.31 -0.53
N GLN A 53 -8.25 16.17 0.14
CA GLN A 53 -6.94 16.40 -0.48
C GLN A 53 -6.69 15.43 -1.65
N MET A 54 -7.01 14.14 -1.50
CA MET A 54 -6.95 13.17 -2.61
C MET A 54 -7.89 13.56 -3.76
N GLY A 55 -9.08 14.08 -3.46
CA GLY A 55 -10.01 14.60 -4.47
C GLY A 55 -9.43 15.77 -5.25
N LYS A 56 -8.90 16.78 -4.55
CA LYS A 56 -8.29 17.97 -5.15
C LYS A 56 -7.09 17.63 -6.04
N ALA A 57 -6.31 16.63 -5.64
CA ALA A 57 -5.16 16.16 -6.41
C ALA A 57 -5.52 15.19 -7.55
N GLY A 58 -6.79 14.79 -7.70
CA GLY A 58 -7.23 13.83 -8.72
C GLY A 58 -6.92 12.36 -8.39
N TYR A 59 -6.42 12.07 -7.19
CA TYR A 59 -5.93 10.74 -6.77
C TYR A 59 -7.03 9.74 -6.41
N ARG A 60 -8.31 10.12 -6.53
CA ARG A 60 -9.45 9.21 -6.26
C ARG A 60 -9.59 8.12 -7.32
N THR A 61 -9.26 8.44 -8.56
CA THR A 61 -9.40 7.54 -9.72
C THR A 61 -8.05 7.21 -10.35
N LYS A 62 -7.11 8.15 -10.32
CA LYS A 62 -5.75 7.95 -10.82
C LYS A 62 -4.74 8.43 -9.80
N GLU A 63 -4.12 7.48 -9.12
CA GLU A 63 -3.04 7.75 -8.18
C GLU A 63 -1.82 8.36 -8.88
N PRO A 64 -0.93 9.06 -8.13
CA PRO A 64 0.19 9.76 -8.75
C PRO A 64 1.11 8.77 -9.49
N PRO A 65 1.46 9.04 -10.77
CA PRO A 65 2.21 8.11 -11.61
C PRO A 65 3.65 7.90 -11.12
N GLU A 66 4.19 8.82 -10.32
CA GLU A 66 5.49 8.68 -9.65
C GLU A 66 5.55 7.46 -8.72
N PHE A 67 4.40 6.94 -8.31
CA PHE A 67 4.26 5.75 -7.45
C PHE A 67 3.61 4.57 -8.19
N ASP A 68 3.63 4.56 -9.52
CA ASP A 68 3.20 3.39 -10.29
C ASP A 68 4.24 2.27 -10.11
N ILE A 69 3.80 1.21 -9.43
CA ILE A 69 4.61 0.04 -9.14
C ILE A 69 4.51 -0.91 -10.35
N PRO A 70 5.63 -1.38 -10.93
CA PRO A 70 5.57 -2.39 -11.97
C PRO A 70 4.91 -3.66 -11.42
N LYS A 71 4.08 -4.32 -12.25
CA LYS A 71 3.45 -5.58 -11.87
C LYS A 71 4.53 -6.65 -11.68
N GLU A 72 4.51 -7.33 -10.54
CA GLU A 72 5.39 -8.47 -10.32
C GLU A 72 4.98 -9.65 -11.18
N ILE A 73 5.99 -10.37 -11.68
CA ILE A 73 5.82 -11.62 -12.40
C ILE A 73 6.15 -12.74 -11.41
N PRO A 74 5.17 -13.59 -11.02
CA PRO A 74 5.42 -14.62 -10.03
C PRO A 74 6.37 -15.68 -10.60
N SER A 75 7.59 -15.76 -10.08
CA SER A 75 8.61 -16.77 -10.47
C SER A 75 8.90 -17.79 -9.38
N LEU A 76 8.64 -17.47 -8.10
CA LEU A 76 9.11 -18.25 -6.95
C LEU A 76 8.79 -19.75 -7.03
N LEU A 77 7.56 -20.11 -7.41
CA LEU A 77 7.17 -21.51 -7.53
C LEU A 77 7.94 -22.23 -8.65
N LYS A 78 8.11 -21.56 -9.79
CA LYS A 78 8.87 -22.08 -10.93
C LYS A 78 10.33 -22.30 -10.52
N ASP A 79 10.94 -21.30 -9.89
CA ASP A 79 12.33 -21.34 -9.44
C ASP A 79 12.55 -22.46 -8.41
N LEU A 80 11.59 -22.67 -7.50
CA LEU A 80 11.63 -23.73 -6.50
C LEU A 80 11.57 -25.13 -7.13
N ILE A 81 10.69 -25.34 -8.11
CA ILE A 81 10.59 -26.60 -8.86
C ILE A 81 11.87 -26.86 -9.66
N GLU A 82 12.41 -25.84 -10.36
CA GLU A 82 13.64 -25.96 -11.14
C GLU A 82 14.84 -26.29 -10.24
N THR A 83 14.98 -25.60 -9.11
CA THR A 83 16.04 -25.85 -8.13
C THR A 83 15.96 -27.27 -7.55
N TYR A 84 14.75 -27.74 -7.21
CA TYR A 84 14.57 -29.10 -6.71
C TYR A 84 14.93 -30.14 -7.78
N ARG A 85 14.52 -29.91 -9.04
CA ARG A 85 14.80 -30.81 -10.16
C ARG A 85 16.30 -30.92 -10.47
N GLN A 86 17.06 -29.83 -10.33
CA GLN A 86 18.51 -29.84 -10.54
C GLN A 86 19.29 -30.51 -9.40
N LYS A 87 18.72 -30.59 -8.19
CA LYS A 87 19.43 -31.13 -7.02
C LYS A 87 19.28 -32.65 -6.85
N TYR A 88 18.27 -33.24 -7.47
CA TYR A 88 17.92 -34.67 -7.32
C TYR A 88 17.86 -35.45 -8.65
N VAL A 89 18.37 -34.85 -9.74
CA VAL A 89 18.76 -35.52 -10.99
C VAL A 89 20.26 -35.39 -11.12
#